data_AF-A0A6P0KBG5-F1
#
_entry.id   AF-A0A6P0KBG5-F1
#
_cell.length_a   1.000
_cell.length_b   1.000
_cell.length_c   1.000
_cell.angle_alpha   90.00
_cell.angle_beta   90.00
_cell.angle_gamma   90.00
#
_symmetry.space_group_name_H-M   'P 1'
#
loop_
_entity.id
_entity.type
_entity.pdbx_description
1 polymer ?
#
loop_
_entity_poly.entity_id
_entity_poly.type
_entity_poly.pdbx_seq_one_letter_code
_entity_poly.pdbx_strand_id
1 'polypeptide(L)'
;MYSAHRAPQLPDPDPPLHNLPESEFWDELRKLEGTPQEVLENSELKQLLLPTLRADFTVIETYAYAAEPPLDCPITAFGGLQDKKASYDQLNPWQEQTNAAFSLKMLPGNHFFLHSAQSLLLEFLSRDLHQLVNEVANRDLL
;
A
#
# COMPACT_ATOMS: atom_id res chain seq x y z
N MET A 1 -2.32 -10.19 0.72
CA MET A 1 -1.16 -9.31 1.00
C MET A 1 -1.62 -7.88 0.85
N TYR A 2 -1.28 -7.02 1.81
CA TYR A 2 -1.42 -5.57 1.67
C TYR A 2 -0.05 -4.90 1.93
N SER A 3 0.17 -3.71 1.38
CA SER A 3 1.48 -3.06 1.46
C SER A 3 1.38 -1.55 1.37
N ALA A 4 2.26 -0.86 2.10
CA ALA A 4 2.47 0.60 2.00
C ALA A 4 1.18 1.42 2.14
N HIS A 5 0.17 0.91 2.85
CA HIS A 5 -1.08 1.61 3.05
C HIS A 5 -1.65 1.30 4.42
N ARG A 6 -2.08 2.34 5.12
CA ARG A 6 -2.75 2.26 6.43
C ARG A 6 -3.92 1.28 6.38
N ALA A 7 -4.27 0.74 7.54
CA ALA A 7 -5.46 -0.08 7.68
C ALA A 7 -6.73 0.70 7.28
N PRO A 8 -7.71 0.08 6.62
CA PRO A 8 -8.78 0.77 5.91
C PRO A 8 -9.72 1.55 6.84
N GLN A 9 -9.81 1.15 8.11
CA GLN A 9 -10.61 1.83 9.13
C GLN A 9 -9.96 3.11 9.68
N LEU A 10 -8.69 3.37 9.36
CA LEU A 10 -7.99 4.57 9.82
C LEU A 10 -8.23 5.73 8.85
N PRO A 11 -8.59 6.93 9.34
CA PRO A 11 -8.72 8.11 8.50
C PRO A 11 -7.36 8.49 7.89
N ASP A 12 -7.39 9.12 6.71
CA ASP A 12 -6.21 9.77 6.15
C ASP A 12 -5.87 11.00 7.00
N PRO A 13 -4.66 11.11 7.58
CA PRO A 13 -4.25 12.34 8.26
C PRO A 13 -3.92 13.48 7.29
N ASP A 14 -3.64 13.18 6.02
CA ASP A 14 -3.24 14.16 5.03
C ASP A 14 -4.45 14.78 4.31
N PRO A 15 -4.38 16.07 3.90
CA PRO A 15 -5.43 16.69 3.11
C PRO A 15 -5.50 16.07 1.70
N PRO A 16 -6.69 15.99 1.09
CA PRO A 16 -6.85 15.41 -0.24
C PRO A 16 -6.19 16.26 -1.33
N LEU A 17 -5.52 15.58 -2.26
CA LEU A 17 -4.81 16.15 -3.39
C LEU A 17 -5.67 16.23 -4.65
N HIS A 18 -6.66 15.35 -4.83
CA HIS A 18 -7.38 15.17 -6.11
C HIS A 18 -8.09 16.42 -6.64
N ASN A 19 -8.42 17.38 -5.75
CA ASN A 19 -9.09 18.64 -6.08
C ASN A 19 -8.15 19.86 -6.09
N LEU A 20 -6.84 19.69 -5.81
CA LEU A 20 -5.90 20.80 -5.83
C LEU A 20 -5.78 21.39 -7.25
N PRO A 21 -5.47 22.69 -7.38
CA PRO A 21 -5.03 23.27 -8.65
C PRO A 21 -3.89 22.46 -9.26
N GLU A 22 -3.81 22.39 -10.58
CA GLU A 22 -2.85 21.51 -11.28
C GLU A 22 -1.40 21.73 -10.84
N SER A 23 -0.95 22.97 -10.66
CA SER A 23 0.41 23.26 -10.20
C SER A 23 0.68 22.69 -8.81
N GLU A 24 -0.26 22.88 -7.88
CA GLU A 24 -0.17 22.40 -6.50
C GLU A 24 -0.21 20.87 -6.46
N PHE A 25 -1.05 20.23 -7.29
CA PHE A 25 -1.09 18.78 -7.42
C PHE A 25 0.26 18.20 -7.86
N TRP A 26 0.91 18.81 -8.86
CA TRP A 26 2.25 18.37 -9.29
C TRP A 26 3.34 18.62 -8.25
N ASP A 27 3.22 19.68 -7.46
CA ASP A 27 4.15 19.96 -6.36
C ASP A 27 4.01 18.92 -5.23
N GLU A 28 2.79 18.49 -4.92
CA GLU A 28 2.55 17.42 -3.95
C GLU A 28 3.03 16.05 -4.48
N LEU A 29 2.76 15.72 -5.76
CA LEU A 29 3.28 14.50 -6.37
C LEU A 29 4.81 14.40 -6.34
N ARG A 30 5.50 15.53 -6.50
CA ARG A 30 6.96 15.60 -6.38
C ARG A 30 7.43 15.21 -4.98
N LYS A 31 6.71 15.60 -3.93
CA LYS A 31 7.03 15.27 -2.53
C LYS A 31 6.76 13.81 -2.21
N LEU A 32 5.83 13.17 -2.93
CA LEU A 32 5.51 11.76 -2.72
C LEU A 32 6.57 10.81 -3.27
N GLU A 33 7.58 11.28 -4.02
CA GLU A 33 8.69 10.46 -4.55
C GLU A 33 8.28 9.26 -5.43
N GLY A 34 7.00 9.15 -5.81
CA GLY A 34 6.46 8.06 -6.62
C GLY A 34 6.37 8.34 -8.12
N THR A 35 6.48 9.60 -8.52
CA THR A 35 6.47 9.99 -9.93
C THR A 35 7.90 10.18 -10.43
N PRO A 36 8.34 9.48 -11.49
CA PRO A 36 9.68 9.64 -12.05
C PRO A 36 9.99 11.09 -12.44
N GLN A 37 11.25 11.50 -12.28
CA GLN A 37 11.69 12.87 -12.57
C GLN A 37 11.45 13.25 -14.03
N GLU A 38 11.61 12.30 -14.95
CA GLU A 38 11.39 12.45 -16.39
C GLU A 38 9.92 12.81 -16.70
N VAL A 39 8.97 12.28 -15.92
CA VAL A 39 7.56 12.66 -16.00
C VAL A 39 7.36 14.06 -15.41
N LEU A 40 7.97 14.35 -14.27
CA LEU A 40 7.85 15.65 -13.60
C LEU A 40 8.44 16.82 -14.39
N GLU A 41 9.33 16.56 -15.34
CA GLU A 41 10.00 17.56 -16.17
C GLU A 41 9.43 17.70 -17.59
N ASN A 42 8.53 16.80 -18.00
CA ASN A 42 7.94 16.79 -19.33
C ASN A 42 6.46 17.22 -19.31
N SER A 43 6.15 18.36 -19.95
CA SER A 43 4.79 18.90 -19.98
C SER A 43 3.78 18.02 -20.73
N GLU A 44 4.19 17.34 -21.79
CA GLU A 44 3.31 16.44 -22.56
C GLU A 44 2.94 15.21 -21.72
N LEU A 45 3.92 14.61 -21.03
CA LEU A 45 3.66 13.48 -20.12
C LEU A 45 2.78 13.89 -18.94
N LYS A 46 3.00 15.08 -18.37
CA LYS A 46 2.13 15.62 -17.32
C LYS A 46 0.69 15.75 -17.80
N GLN A 47 0.45 16.41 -18.94
CA GLN A 47 -0.90 16.57 -19.49
C GLN A 47 -1.56 15.23 -19.79
N LEU A 48 -0.79 14.26 -20.28
CA LEU A 48 -1.29 12.92 -20.58
C LEU A 48 -1.69 12.14 -19.32
N LEU A 49 -0.89 12.23 -18.25
CA LEU A 49 -1.10 11.44 -17.03
C LEU A 49 -2.02 12.11 -16.00
N LEU A 50 -2.19 13.43 -16.06
CA LEU A 50 -2.97 14.19 -15.09
C LEU A 50 -4.40 13.65 -14.87
N PRO A 51 -5.18 13.29 -15.92
CA PRO A 51 -6.53 12.76 -15.71
C PRO A 51 -6.53 11.43 -14.95
N THR A 52 -5.59 10.54 -15.28
CA THR A 52 -5.44 9.22 -14.63
C THR A 52 -5.02 9.40 -13.16
N LEU A 53 -3.99 10.21 -12.92
CA LEU A 53 -3.52 10.46 -11.55
C LEU A 53 -4.62 11.09 -10.70
N ARG A 54 -5.36 12.07 -11.21
CA ARG A 54 -6.50 12.64 -10.46
C ARG A 54 -7.59 11.61 -10.19
N ALA A 55 -7.89 10.74 -11.14
CA ALA A 55 -8.87 9.67 -10.93
C ALA A 55 -8.42 8.73 -9.80
N ASP A 56 -7.16 8.29 -9.81
CA ASP A 56 -6.60 7.40 -8.79
C ASP A 56 -6.63 8.04 -7.40
N PHE A 57 -6.17 9.30 -7.28
CA PHE A 57 -6.26 10.04 -6.03
C PHE A 57 -7.70 10.27 -5.58
N THR A 58 -8.62 10.53 -6.50
CA THR A 58 -10.05 10.66 -6.15
C THR A 58 -10.56 9.38 -5.52
N VAL A 59 -10.28 8.21 -6.11
CA VAL A 59 -10.73 6.92 -5.57
C VAL A 59 -10.17 6.68 -4.18
N ILE A 60 -8.87 6.89 -3.98
CA ILE A 60 -8.20 6.61 -2.70
C ILE A 60 -8.65 7.60 -1.62
N GLU A 61 -8.79 8.88 -1.95
CA GLU A 61 -9.09 9.94 -0.97
C GLU A 61 -10.58 10.07 -0.65
N THR A 62 -11.46 9.60 -1.53
CA THR A 62 -12.91 9.57 -1.29
C THR A 62 -13.41 8.21 -0.77
N TYR A 63 -12.50 7.24 -0.60
CA TYR A 63 -12.85 5.97 0.03
C TYR A 63 -13.34 6.21 1.47
N ALA A 64 -14.61 5.87 1.70
CA ALA A 64 -15.22 5.91 3.01
C ALA A 64 -15.34 4.49 3.54
N TYR A 65 -14.59 4.18 4.59
CA TYR A 65 -14.66 2.87 5.23
C TYR A 65 -16.07 2.59 5.77
N ALA A 66 -16.62 1.45 5.36
CA ALA A 66 -17.81 0.86 5.95
C ALA A 66 -17.38 -0.41 6.67
N ALA A 67 -17.72 -0.53 7.95
CA ALA A 67 -17.38 -1.71 8.73
C ALA A 67 -18.13 -2.94 8.20
N GLU A 68 -17.38 -3.99 7.90
CA GLU A 68 -17.87 -5.30 7.47
C GLU A 68 -17.24 -6.41 8.34
N PRO A 69 -17.79 -7.63 8.34
CA PRO A 69 -17.15 -8.76 9.01
C PRO A 69 -15.70 -8.96 8.53
N PRO A 70 -14.75 -9.25 9.43
CA PRO A 70 -13.37 -9.55 9.05
C PRO A 70 -13.27 -10.73 8.08
N LEU A 71 -12.24 -10.74 7.23
CA LEU A 71 -11.99 -11.80 6.28
C LEU A 71 -11.58 -13.11 6.98
N ASP A 72 -11.97 -14.26 6.44
CA ASP A 72 -11.56 -15.57 6.96
C ASP A 72 -10.24 -16.08 6.32
N CYS A 73 -9.47 -15.21 5.68
CA CYS A 73 -8.18 -15.53 5.08
C CYS A 73 -7.02 -14.80 5.78
N PRO A 74 -5.82 -15.41 5.85
CA PRO A 74 -4.66 -14.75 6.42
C PRO A 74 -4.31 -13.43 5.72
N ILE A 75 -3.86 -12.44 6.49
CA ILE A 75 -3.36 -11.17 5.97
C ILE A 75 -1.89 -11.01 6.35
N THR A 76 -1.02 -10.89 5.34
CA THR A 76 0.34 -10.36 5.52
C THR A 76 0.38 -8.90 5.05
N ALA A 77 0.74 -7.99 5.96
CA ALA A 77 0.99 -6.59 5.70
C ALA A 77 2.50 -6.32 5.57
N PHE A 78 2.90 -5.49 4.60
CA PHE A 78 4.28 -5.05 4.40
C PHE A 78 4.40 -3.54 4.52
N GLY A 79 5.44 -3.05 5.20
CA GLY A 79 5.73 -1.62 5.34
C GLY A 79 7.20 -1.30 5.18
N GLY A 80 7.50 -0.05 4.81
CA GLY A 80 8.86 0.48 4.79
C GLY A 80 9.24 1.06 6.15
N LEU A 81 10.44 0.77 6.65
CA LEU A 81 10.95 1.31 7.91
C LEU A 81 11.12 2.85 7.88
N GLN A 82 11.25 3.43 6.69
CA GLN A 82 11.33 4.87 6.47
C GLN A 82 10.07 5.43 5.79
N ASP A 83 8.99 4.64 5.71
CA ASP A 83 7.72 5.10 5.16
C ASP A 83 7.05 6.09 6.12
N LYS A 84 6.86 7.33 5.65
CA LYS A 84 6.20 8.41 6.40
C LYS A 84 4.68 8.42 6.24
N LYS A 85 4.15 7.67 5.27
CA LYS A 85 2.71 7.60 4.91
C LYS A 85 2.01 6.39 5.51
N ALA A 86 2.75 5.31 5.77
CA ALA A 86 2.23 4.10 6.39
C ALA A 86 3.18 3.58 7.48
N SER A 87 3.07 4.15 8.68
CA SER A 87 3.86 3.74 9.84
C SER A 87 3.47 2.34 10.33
N TYR A 88 4.29 1.74 11.21
CA TYR A 88 3.94 0.50 11.88
C TYR A 88 2.57 0.58 12.57
N ASP A 89 2.31 1.68 13.29
CA ASP A 89 1.05 1.86 14.03
C ASP A 89 -0.16 2.03 13.11
N GLN A 90 0.05 2.49 11.87
CA GLN A 90 -1.00 2.55 10.85
C GLN A 90 -1.21 1.21 10.12
N LEU A 91 -0.19 0.37 10.07
CA LEU A 91 -0.24 -0.94 9.43
C LEU A 91 -0.74 -2.04 10.37
N ASN A 92 -0.37 -2.00 11.65
CA ASN A 92 -0.73 -3.00 12.64
C ASN A 92 -2.25 -3.24 12.79
N PRO A 93 -3.14 -2.23 12.64
CA PRO A 93 -4.59 -2.42 12.70
C PRO A 93 -5.18 -3.20 11.52
N TRP A 94 -4.39 -3.56 10.49
CA TRP A 94 -4.84 -4.54 9.48
C TRP A 94 -5.19 -5.90 10.10
N GLN A 95 -4.69 -6.21 11.30
CA GLN A 95 -5.07 -7.41 12.05
C GLN A 95 -6.58 -7.47 12.37
N GLU A 96 -7.24 -6.32 12.47
CA GLU A 96 -8.68 -6.24 12.75
C GLU A 96 -9.52 -6.64 11.52
N GLN A 97 -8.92 -6.72 10.34
CA GLN A 97 -9.60 -7.02 9.08
C GLN A 97 -9.56 -8.51 8.73
N THR A 98 -9.07 -9.37 9.64
CA THR A 98 -9.10 -10.83 9.46
C THR A 98 -9.40 -11.57 10.76
N ASN A 99 -10.15 -12.69 10.66
CA ASN A 99 -10.32 -13.68 11.73
C ASN A 99 -9.22 -14.76 11.71
N ALA A 100 -8.36 -14.76 10.70
CA ALA A 100 -7.29 -15.72 10.50
C ALA A 100 -5.93 -15.15 10.96
N ALA A 101 -4.84 -15.79 10.55
CA ALA A 101 -3.50 -15.36 10.91
C ALA A 101 -3.17 -13.98 10.32
N PHE A 102 -2.57 -13.11 11.14
CA PHE A 102 -2.02 -11.82 10.71
C PHE A 102 -0.50 -11.82 10.86
N SER A 103 0.20 -11.23 9.88
CA SER A 103 1.62 -10.93 10.00
C SER A 103 1.94 -9.55 9.46
N LEU A 104 2.82 -8.81 10.13
CA LEU A 104 3.35 -7.53 9.68
C LEU A 104 4.87 -7.64 9.49
N LYS A 105 5.36 -7.27 8.30
CA LYS A 105 6.78 -7.26 7.95
C LYS A 105 7.22 -5.85 7.61
N MET A 106 8.16 -5.31 8.39
CA MET A 106 8.79 -4.02 8.10
C MET A 106 10.12 -4.24 7.39
N LEU A 107 10.27 -3.66 6.20
CA LEU A 107 11.45 -3.82 5.33
C LEU A 107 12.24 -2.51 5.24
N PRO A 108 13.56 -2.55 4.97
CA PRO A 108 14.33 -1.35 4.67
C PRO A 108 13.76 -0.63 3.43
N GLY A 109 13.55 0.68 3.52
CA GLY A 109 13.00 1.50 2.44
C GLY A 109 11.96 2.50 2.90
N ASN A 110 11.69 3.49 2.05
CA ASN A 110 10.61 4.46 2.19
C ASN A 110 9.28 3.84 1.72
N HIS A 111 8.31 4.67 1.32
CA HIS A 111 7.03 4.22 0.78
C HIS A 111 7.17 3.27 -0.43
N PHE A 112 8.24 3.41 -1.20
CA PHE A 112 8.56 2.59 -2.37
C PHE A 112 9.51 1.42 -2.04
N PHE A 113 9.51 0.94 -0.79
CA PHE A 113 10.35 -0.18 -0.34
C PHE A 113 10.19 -1.44 -1.20
N LEU A 114 9.05 -1.61 -1.89
CA LEU A 114 8.82 -2.72 -2.82
C LEU A 114 9.89 -2.78 -3.92
N HIS A 115 10.47 -1.64 -4.30
CA HIS A 115 11.57 -1.56 -5.24
C HIS A 115 12.93 -1.73 -4.56
N SER A 116 13.18 -1.04 -3.44
CA SER A 116 14.50 -1.07 -2.78
C SER A 116 14.79 -2.38 -2.03
N ALA A 117 13.76 -3.07 -1.54
CA ALA A 117 13.83 -4.31 -0.79
C ALA A 117 13.16 -5.49 -1.52
N GLN A 118 13.08 -5.43 -2.86
CA GLN A 118 12.40 -6.43 -3.69
C GLN A 118 12.84 -7.86 -3.38
N SER A 119 14.15 -8.12 -3.24
CA SER A 119 14.65 -9.47 -2.95
C SER A 119 14.14 -10.01 -1.61
N LEU A 120 14.14 -9.17 -0.56
CA LEU A 120 13.62 -9.55 0.75
C LEU A 120 12.11 -9.78 0.70
N LEU A 121 11.38 -8.91 -0.01
CA LEU A 121 9.95 -9.06 -0.22
C LEU A 121 9.62 -10.41 -0.88
N LEU A 122 10.31 -10.75 -1.97
CA LEU A 122 10.10 -12.00 -2.71
C LEU A 122 10.47 -13.24 -1.86
N GLU A 123 11.52 -13.16 -1.05
CA GLU A 123 11.88 -14.21 -0.10
C GLU A 123 10.75 -14.46 0.92
N PHE A 124 10.22 -13.39 1.53
CA PHE A 124 9.10 -13.49 2.47
C PHE A 124 7.85 -14.05 1.80
N LEU A 125 7.49 -13.57 0.62
CA LEU A 125 6.31 -14.06 -0.11
C LEU A 125 6.44 -15.52 -0.49
N SER A 126 7.61 -15.94 -1.00
CA SER A 126 7.87 -17.33 -1.35
C SER A 126 7.72 -18.25 -0.13
N ARG A 127 8.28 -17.85 1.01
CA ARG A 127 8.16 -18.60 2.26
C ARG A 127 6.72 -18.72 2.74
N ASP A 128 5.98 -17.61 2.78
CA ASP A 128 4.59 -17.59 3.26
C ASP A 128 3.69 -18.44 2.35
N LEU A 129 3.89 -18.38 1.02
CA LEU A 129 3.17 -19.22 0.06
C LEU A 129 3.50 -20.70 0.21
N HIS A 130 4.78 -21.07 0.39
CA HIS A 130 5.17 -22.46 0.64
C HIS A 130 4.54 -23.01 1.92
N GLN A 131 4.48 -22.21 2.99
CA GLN A 131 3.84 -22.62 4.23
C GLN A 131 2.35 -22.90 4.02
N LEU A 132 1.63 -21.98 3.36
CA LEU A 132 0.20 -22.14 3.08
C LEU A 132 -0.09 -23.36 2.20
N VAL A 133 0.71 -23.58 1.14
CA VAL A 133 0.56 -24.76 0.28
C VAL A 133 0.75 -26.06 1.06
N ASN A 134 1.75 -26.12 1.95
CA ASN A 134 1.97 -27.28 2.80
C ASN A 134 0.84 -27.50 3.81
N GLU A 135 0.30 -26.43 4.40
CA GLU A 135 -0.83 -26.51 5.33
C GLU A 135 -2.11 -27.03 4.64
N VAL A 136 -2.39 -26.57 3.42
CA VAL A 136 -3.52 -27.07 2.61
C VAL A 136 -3.31 -28.53 2.23
N ALA A 137 -2.15 -28.89 1.68
CA ALA A 137 -1.85 -30.27 1.27
C ALA A 137 -1.95 -31.26 2.44
N ASN A 138 -1.61 -30.84 3.66
CA ASN A 138 -1.72 -31.67 4.86
C ASN A 138 -3.16 -31.78 5.39
N ARG A 139 -4.04 -30.82 5.09
CA ARG A 139 -5.47 -30.89 5.47
C ARG A 139 -6.25 -31.86 4.58
N ASP A 140 -5.88 -32.00 3.30
CA ASP A 140 -6.55 -32.90 2.35
C ASP A 140 -6.17 -34.39 2.54
N LEU A 141 -5.24 -34.69 3.45
CA LEU A 141 -4.76 -36.04 3.78
C LEU A 141 -5.39 -36.62 5.06
N LEU A 142 -6.35 -35.93 5.67
CA LEU A 142 -7.12 -36.34 6.86
C LEU A 142 -8.62 -36.44 6.53
#